data_AF-A0A2H9TF38-F1
#
_entry.id   AF-A0A2H9TF38-F1
#
_cell.length_a   1.000
_cell.length_b   1.000
_cell.length_c   1.000
_cell.angle_alpha   90.00
_cell.angle_beta   90.00
_cell.angle_gamma   90.00
#
_symmetry.space_group_name_H-M   'P 1'
#
loop_
_entity.id
_entity.type
_entity.pdbx_description
1 polymer ?
#
loop_
_entity_poly.entity_id
_entity_poly.type
_entity_poly.pdbx_seq_one_letter_code
_entity_poly.pdbx_strand_id
1 'polypeptide(L)'
;MKPTEDYVRRCIEEVVPLVEEISELKCDLENFGVFPLSKEKLEKATKITGSVAGYIPGTNIFVILEESRGDENFIKILLGHEITHHAQDYSFPNFYSFKEVFDKKWKYNSISPLTRLIEGDATLIEQELSDRYFKNAKINFLGIPLIPQNWLMSPDYLSWAKILQKKFNGNRKDINELYTAPIEELVKIFGGYEK
;
A
#
# COMPACT_ATOMS: atom_id res chain seq x y z
N MET A 1 -22.75 3.32 -1.91
CA MET A 1 -22.84 4.37 -0.86
C MET A 1 -21.61 5.26 -0.99
N LYS A 2 -21.69 6.58 -0.79
CA LYS A 2 -20.48 7.42 -0.73
C LYS A 2 -19.79 7.16 0.63
N PRO A 3 -18.47 6.93 0.70
CA PRO A 3 -17.78 6.77 1.97
C PRO A 3 -17.83 8.09 2.76
N THR A 4 -18.27 8.06 4.02
CA THR A 4 -18.15 9.19 4.94
C THR A 4 -16.86 9.10 5.74
N GLU A 5 -16.39 10.20 6.32
CA GLU A 5 -15.21 10.20 7.20
C GLU A 5 -15.36 9.19 8.34
N ASP A 6 -16.49 9.20 9.05
CA ASP A 6 -16.77 8.25 10.14
C ASP A 6 -16.75 6.80 9.69
N TYR A 7 -17.26 6.52 8.48
CA TYR A 7 -17.28 5.18 7.93
C TYR A 7 -15.87 4.66 7.66
N VAL A 8 -15.04 5.48 7.03
CA VAL A 8 -13.65 5.13 6.71
C VAL A 8 -12.81 5.03 7.99
N ARG A 9 -13.05 5.90 8.97
CA ARG A 9 -12.41 5.84 10.30
C ARG A 9 -12.65 4.49 10.97
N ARG A 10 -13.89 4.01 11.02
CA ARG A 10 -14.20 2.67 11.56
C ARG A 10 -13.52 1.55 10.77
N CYS A 11 -13.49 1.65 9.45
CA CYS A 11 -12.78 0.66 8.63
C CYS A 11 -11.29 0.62 8.96
N ILE A 12 -10.65 1.77 9.16
CA ILE A 12 -9.24 1.85 9.59
C ILE A 12 -9.07 1.19 10.96
N GLU A 13 -9.87 1.56 11.96
CA GLU A 13 -9.81 0.99 13.30
C GLU A 13 -9.95 -0.54 13.31
N GLU A 14 -10.78 -1.10 12.44
CA GLU A 14 -10.93 -2.55 12.28
C GLU A 14 -9.75 -3.21 11.57
N VAL A 15 -9.13 -2.54 10.60
CA VAL A 15 -8.08 -3.12 9.74
C VAL A 15 -6.69 -3.00 10.36
N VAL A 16 -6.43 -1.95 11.13
CA VAL A 16 -5.14 -1.73 11.82
C VAL A 16 -4.62 -2.96 12.57
N PRO A 17 -5.38 -3.60 13.48
CA PRO A 17 -4.88 -4.78 14.19
C PRO A 17 -4.55 -5.95 13.25
N LEU A 18 -5.25 -6.07 12.13
CA LEU A 18 -4.98 -7.12 11.13
C LEU A 18 -3.69 -6.84 10.35
N VAL A 19 -3.44 -5.56 10.01
CA VAL A 19 -2.18 -5.14 9.38
C VAL A 19 -1.02 -5.35 10.35
N GLU A 20 -1.15 -4.99 11.62
CA GLU A 20 -0.09 -5.24 12.61
C GLU A 20 0.19 -6.73 12.78
N GLU A 21 -0.86 -7.57 12.78
CA GLU A 21 -0.72 -9.02 12.88
C GLU A 21 0.04 -9.61 11.68
N ILE A 22 -0.32 -9.21 10.46
CA ILE A 22 0.30 -9.76 9.24
C ILE A 22 1.70 -9.18 9.01
N SER A 23 1.87 -7.87 9.17
CA SER A 23 3.13 -7.19 8.85
C SER A 23 4.21 -7.38 9.92
N GLU A 24 3.80 -7.69 11.15
CA GLU A 24 4.63 -7.61 12.37
C GLU A 24 5.18 -6.20 12.65
N LEU A 25 4.59 -5.16 12.02
CA LEU A 25 4.91 -3.76 12.23
C LEU A 25 3.85 -3.09 13.10
N LYS A 26 4.19 -1.93 13.66
CA LYS A 26 3.29 -1.14 14.51
C LYS A 26 2.76 0.08 13.80
N CYS A 27 1.54 0.47 14.18
CA CYS A 27 0.92 1.72 13.79
C CYS A 27 0.68 2.58 15.04
N ASP A 28 1.07 3.85 14.99
CA ASP A 28 0.52 4.89 15.87
C ASP A 28 -0.52 5.76 15.15
N LEU A 29 -1.80 5.48 15.41
CA LEU A 29 -2.93 6.18 14.81
C LEU A 29 -3.80 6.89 15.85
N GLU A 30 -3.25 7.33 16.98
CA GLU A 30 -4.06 7.98 18.03
C GLU A 30 -4.83 9.22 17.53
N ASN A 31 -4.34 9.92 16.51
CA ASN A 31 -4.97 11.12 15.94
C ASN A 31 -4.98 11.15 14.40
N PHE A 32 -5.37 10.04 13.76
CA PHE A 32 -5.41 10.00 12.30
C PHE A 32 -6.56 10.82 11.69
N GLY A 33 -6.25 11.44 10.55
CA GLY A 33 -7.19 12.20 9.72
C GLY A 33 -7.63 11.38 8.51
N VAL A 34 -8.88 11.56 8.09
CA VAL A 34 -9.42 10.97 6.87
C VAL A 34 -10.06 12.07 6.03
N PHE A 35 -9.69 12.17 4.76
CA PHE A 35 -10.30 13.11 3.83
C PHE A 35 -10.83 12.38 2.59
N PRO A 36 -12.16 12.24 2.44
CA PRO A 36 -12.78 11.93 1.18
C PRO A 36 -12.51 13.08 0.19
N LEU A 37 -11.89 12.77 -0.94
CA LEU A 37 -11.52 13.75 -1.97
C LEU A 37 -12.08 13.34 -3.32
N SER A 38 -12.47 14.34 -4.12
CA SER A 38 -12.72 14.13 -5.55
C SER A 38 -11.46 13.60 -6.24
N LYS A 39 -11.65 12.85 -7.33
CA LYS A 39 -10.55 12.27 -8.12
C LYS A 39 -9.39 13.24 -8.38
N GLU A 40 -9.68 14.44 -8.90
CA GLU A 40 -8.65 15.44 -9.22
C GLU A 40 -7.84 15.89 -8.00
N LYS A 41 -8.50 16.05 -6.85
CA LYS A 41 -7.83 16.44 -5.60
C LYS A 41 -6.98 15.31 -5.05
N LEU A 42 -7.47 14.07 -5.17
CA LEU A 42 -6.75 12.88 -4.75
C LEU A 42 -5.48 12.68 -5.58
N GLU A 43 -5.59 12.69 -6.91
CA GLU A 43 -4.44 12.58 -7.81
C GLU A 43 -3.43 13.70 -7.58
N LYS A 44 -3.88 14.92 -7.24
CA LYS A 44 -3.00 16.02 -6.86
C LYS A 44 -2.30 15.78 -5.52
N ALA A 45 -2.99 15.21 -4.54
CA ALA A 45 -2.43 14.93 -3.22
C ALA A 45 -1.41 13.78 -3.27
N THR A 46 -1.72 12.70 -3.98
CA THR A 46 -0.86 11.52 -4.09
C THR A 46 0.19 11.63 -5.19
N LYS A 47 -0.02 12.54 -6.16
CA LYS A 47 0.76 12.65 -7.41
C LYS A 47 0.69 11.39 -8.27
N ILE A 48 -0.39 10.62 -8.15
CA ILE A 48 -0.62 9.37 -8.89
C ILE A 48 -1.90 9.51 -9.70
N THR A 49 -1.81 9.36 -11.02
CA THR A 49 -2.98 9.32 -11.91
C THR A 49 -3.77 8.03 -11.63
N GLY A 50 -5.08 8.14 -11.46
CA GLY A 50 -5.96 6.99 -11.17
C GLY A 50 -5.94 6.53 -9.71
N SER A 51 -5.36 7.30 -8.79
CA SER A 51 -5.37 7.00 -7.35
C SER A 51 -6.80 6.79 -6.85
N VAL A 52 -7.01 5.79 -5.98
CA VAL A 52 -8.31 5.49 -5.35
C VAL A 52 -8.27 5.65 -3.82
N ALA A 53 -7.09 5.51 -3.22
CA ALA A 53 -6.77 5.94 -1.87
C ALA A 53 -5.30 6.40 -1.83
N GLY A 54 -4.85 6.82 -0.65
CA GLY A 54 -3.48 7.17 -0.37
C GLY A 54 -3.24 7.46 1.11
N TYR A 55 -2.08 7.07 1.59
CA TYR A 55 -1.47 7.58 2.82
C TYR A 55 -0.52 8.74 2.48
N ILE A 56 -0.57 9.83 3.26
CA ILE A 56 0.39 10.95 3.12
C ILE A 56 1.59 10.67 4.03
N PRO A 57 2.80 10.40 3.49
CA PRO A 57 3.97 10.05 4.29
C PRO A 57 4.38 11.13 5.28
N GLY A 58 4.88 10.71 6.45
CA GLY A 58 5.27 11.57 7.57
C GLY A 58 4.09 12.22 8.29
N THR A 59 2.86 11.75 8.05
CA THR A 59 1.63 12.29 8.66
C THR A 59 0.71 11.14 9.04
N ASN A 60 -0.35 11.39 9.80
CA ASN A 60 -1.39 10.37 10.04
C ASN A 60 -2.62 10.61 9.14
N ILE A 61 -2.42 11.07 7.90
CA ILE A 61 -3.52 11.46 7.01
C ILE A 61 -3.73 10.39 5.93
N PHE A 62 -4.97 9.90 5.88
CA PHE A 62 -5.46 9.03 4.82
C PHE A 62 -6.40 9.83 3.91
N VAL A 63 -6.21 9.67 2.61
CA VAL A 63 -7.06 10.24 1.57
C VAL A 63 -7.74 9.11 0.80
N ILE A 64 -9.02 9.26 0.51
CA ILE A 64 -9.79 8.25 -0.22
C ILE A 64 -10.66 8.92 -1.27
N LEU A 65 -10.83 8.27 -2.41
CA LEU A 65 -11.68 8.75 -3.47
C LEU A 65 -13.14 8.80 -2.98
N GLU A 66 -13.74 9.99 -2.96
CA GLU A 66 -15.11 10.20 -2.47
C GLU A 66 -16.14 9.43 -3.31
N GLU A 67 -15.83 9.22 -4.58
CA GLU A 67 -16.66 8.47 -5.52
C GLU A 67 -16.44 6.97 -5.46
N SER A 68 -15.57 6.48 -4.56
CA SER A 68 -15.38 5.05 -4.32
C SER A 68 -16.71 4.39 -4.00
N ARG A 69 -17.24 3.66 -4.98
CA ARG A 69 -18.41 2.79 -4.82
C ARG A 69 -17.89 1.38 -4.68
N GLY A 70 -17.90 0.85 -3.46
CA GLY A 70 -17.38 -0.48 -3.17
C GLY A 70 -18.18 -1.23 -2.12
N ASP A 71 -17.98 -2.55 -2.13
CA ASP A 71 -18.19 -3.42 -0.99
C ASP A 71 -17.29 -2.94 0.17
N GLU A 72 -17.79 -2.97 1.39
CA GLU A 72 -17.03 -2.58 2.58
C GLU A 72 -15.72 -3.37 2.71
N ASN A 73 -15.76 -4.66 2.38
CA ASN A 73 -14.57 -5.50 2.41
C ASN A 73 -13.52 -5.04 1.39
N PHE A 74 -13.94 -4.49 0.25
CA PHE A 74 -13.03 -3.92 -0.73
C PHE A 74 -12.36 -2.65 -0.20
N ILE A 75 -13.13 -1.77 0.45
CA ILE A 75 -12.59 -0.56 1.08
C ILE A 75 -11.60 -0.93 2.20
N LYS A 76 -11.92 -1.94 3.01
CA LYS A 76 -11.03 -2.44 4.06
C LYS A 76 -9.71 -3.00 3.52
N ILE A 77 -9.73 -3.74 2.41
CA ILE A 77 -8.51 -4.22 1.75
C ILE A 77 -7.66 -3.05 1.25
N LEU A 78 -8.27 -2.09 0.55
CA LEU A 78 -7.58 -0.90 0.06
C LEU A 78 -6.95 -0.09 1.20
N LEU A 79 -7.69 0.11 2.30
CA LEU A 79 -7.16 0.76 3.49
C LEU A 79 -6.04 -0.05 4.13
N GLY A 80 -6.10 -1.38 4.09
CA GLY A 80 -5.01 -2.24 4.56
C GLY A 80 -3.68 -2.00 3.84
N HIS A 81 -3.73 -1.73 2.54
CA HIS A 81 -2.57 -1.31 1.76
C HIS A 81 -1.99 0.01 2.31
N GLU A 82 -2.84 1.03 2.45
CA GLU A 82 -2.42 2.36 2.91
C GLU A 82 -1.95 2.37 4.38
N ILE A 83 -2.60 1.59 5.24
CA ILE A 83 -2.20 1.41 6.65
C ILE A 83 -0.84 0.71 6.72
N THR A 84 -0.51 -0.16 5.76
CA THR A 84 0.83 -0.75 5.68
C THR A 84 1.89 0.32 5.44
N HIS A 85 1.63 1.32 4.59
CA HIS A 85 2.55 2.44 4.41
C HIS A 85 2.75 3.24 5.69
N HIS A 86 1.68 3.46 6.45
CA HIS A 86 1.80 4.07 7.77
C HIS A 86 2.65 3.21 8.72
N ALA A 87 2.44 1.89 8.75
CA ALA A 87 3.22 0.98 9.60
C ALA A 87 4.72 0.98 9.24
N GLN A 88 5.02 1.02 7.94
CA GLN A 88 6.38 1.14 7.40
C GLN A 88 7.03 2.46 7.83
N ASP A 89 6.31 3.57 7.70
CA ASP A 89 6.79 4.91 8.05
C ASP A 89 7.00 5.07 9.57
N TYR A 90 6.05 4.61 10.38
CA TYR A 90 6.16 4.63 11.84
C TYR A 90 7.32 3.76 12.37
N SER A 91 7.49 2.56 11.79
CA SER A 91 8.52 1.62 12.23
C SER A 91 9.91 2.00 11.72
N PHE A 92 9.99 2.70 10.58
CA PHE A 92 11.24 3.06 9.91
C PHE A 92 11.25 4.52 9.43
N PRO A 93 11.14 5.51 10.33
CA PRO A 93 10.94 6.93 9.97
C PRO A 93 12.14 7.54 9.21
N ASN A 94 13.34 7.02 9.43
CA ASN A 94 14.55 7.46 8.72
C ASN A 94 14.72 6.78 7.35
N PHE A 95 13.93 5.76 7.05
CA PHE A 95 13.92 5.11 5.74
C PHE A 95 13.14 5.94 4.71
N TYR A 96 12.19 6.75 5.19
CA TYR A 96 11.33 7.65 4.41
C TYR A 96 11.97 9.03 4.16
N SER A 97 13.15 9.08 3.55
CA SER A 97 13.52 10.29 2.81
C SER A 97 12.78 10.30 1.48
N PHE A 98 11.46 10.60 1.50
CA PHE A 98 10.62 10.63 0.29
C PHE A 98 11.26 11.51 -0.80
N LYS A 99 11.93 12.58 -0.38
CA LYS A 99 12.76 13.44 -1.22
C LYS A 99 13.89 12.65 -1.92
N GLU A 100 14.67 11.83 -1.22
CA GLU A 100 15.68 10.99 -1.85
C GLU A 100 15.10 9.88 -2.74
N VAL A 101 13.95 9.29 -2.37
CA VAL A 101 13.28 8.26 -3.20
C VAL A 101 12.79 8.87 -4.52
N PHE A 102 12.20 10.07 -4.47
CA PHE A 102 11.72 10.80 -5.63
C PHE A 102 12.85 11.42 -6.45
N ASP A 103 13.88 11.98 -5.80
CA ASP A 103 15.07 12.54 -6.46
C ASP A 103 15.90 11.43 -7.14
N LYS A 104 15.93 10.20 -6.58
CA LYS A 104 16.53 9.03 -7.23
C LYS A 104 15.72 8.51 -8.42
N LYS A 105 14.37 8.62 -8.39
CA LYS A 105 13.48 8.37 -9.54
C LYS A 105 13.80 9.25 -10.75
N TRP A 106 14.41 10.42 -10.55
CA TRP A 106 14.78 11.33 -11.64
C TRP A 106 16.14 10.99 -12.27
N LYS A 107 17.02 10.29 -11.55
CA LYS A 107 18.38 10.00 -12.01
C LYS A 107 18.50 8.71 -12.83
N TYR A 108 17.56 7.79 -12.61
CA TYR A 108 17.40 6.57 -13.38
C TYR A 108 15.98 6.60 -13.93
N ASN A 109 15.76 6.51 -15.24
CA ASN A 109 14.42 6.44 -15.87
C ASN A 109 13.63 5.15 -15.47
N SER A 110 13.82 4.64 -14.26
CA SER A 110 13.27 3.42 -13.70
C SER A 110 12.77 3.65 -12.27
N ILE A 111 11.69 2.94 -11.91
CA ILE A 111 11.12 2.98 -10.56
C ILE A 111 12.16 2.46 -9.57
N SER A 112 12.43 3.23 -8.51
CA SER A 112 13.47 2.92 -7.53
C SER A 112 13.21 1.55 -6.84
N PRO A 113 14.25 0.74 -6.55
CA PRO A 113 14.09 -0.52 -5.81
C PRO A 113 13.41 -0.35 -4.45
N LEU A 114 13.56 0.82 -3.84
CA LEU A 114 12.89 1.19 -2.60
C LEU A 114 11.38 1.31 -2.78
N THR A 115 10.93 1.98 -3.84
CA THR A 115 9.51 1.99 -4.22
C THR A 115 8.99 0.56 -4.46
N ARG A 116 9.81 -0.28 -5.11
CA ARG A 116 9.43 -1.69 -5.36
C ARG A 116 9.24 -2.49 -4.07
N LEU A 117 10.09 -2.26 -3.06
CA LEU A 117 9.94 -2.83 -1.73
C LEU A 117 8.65 -2.35 -1.05
N ILE A 118 8.45 -1.04 -0.97
CA ILE A 118 7.34 -0.40 -0.24
C ILE A 118 5.99 -0.85 -0.79
N GLU A 119 5.78 -0.68 -2.10
CA GLU A 119 4.52 -1.00 -2.79
C GLU A 119 4.33 -2.53 -2.90
N GLY A 120 5.42 -3.26 -3.12
CA GLY A 120 5.41 -4.72 -3.20
C GLY A 120 5.02 -5.36 -1.87
N ASP A 121 5.54 -4.86 -0.75
CA ASP A 121 5.20 -5.35 0.58
C ASP A 121 3.76 -4.97 0.98
N ALA A 122 3.35 -3.72 0.75
CA ALA A 122 1.96 -3.31 0.98
C ALA A 122 0.96 -4.18 0.18
N THR A 123 1.32 -4.52 -1.06
CA THR A 123 0.55 -5.45 -1.89
C THR A 123 0.52 -6.88 -1.33
N LEU A 124 1.60 -7.37 -0.69
CA LEU A 124 1.59 -8.67 -0.02
C LEU A 124 0.63 -8.67 1.17
N ILE A 125 0.68 -7.64 2.00
CA ILE A 125 -0.25 -7.49 3.13
C ILE A 125 -1.70 -7.40 2.64
N GLU A 126 -1.94 -6.63 1.59
CA GLU A 126 -3.25 -6.52 0.94
C GLU A 126 -3.79 -7.90 0.50
N GLN A 127 -2.94 -8.71 -0.13
CA GLN A 127 -3.29 -10.08 -0.51
C GLN A 127 -3.61 -10.91 0.73
N GLU A 128 -2.75 -10.94 1.74
CA GLU A 128 -3.02 -11.71 2.96
C GLU A 128 -4.29 -11.29 3.69
N LEU A 129 -4.59 -9.99 3.78
CA LEU A 129 -5.85 -9.49 4.31
C LEU A 129 -7.05 -10.04 3.53
N SER A 130 -6.95 -10.01 2.21
CA SER A 130 -7.94 -10.57 1.30
C SER A 130 -8.13 -12.07 1.52
N ASP A 131 -7.05 -12.84 1.61
CA ASP A 131 -7.07 -14.30 1.79
C ASP A 131 -7.57 -14.74 3.17
N ARG A 132 -7.23 -14.00 4.24
CA ARG A 132 -7.47 -14.43 5.62
C ARG A 132 -8.79 -13.91 6.16
N TYR A 133 -9.07 -12.63 5.93
CA TYR A 133 -10.16 -11.91 6.61
C TYR A 133 -11.29 -11.51 5.66
N PHE A 134 -10.96 -11.22 4.40
CA PHE A 134 -11.92 -10.64 3.45
C PHE A 134 -12.09 -11.50 2.18
N LYS A 135 -12.13 -12.83 2.34
CA LYS A 135 -12.11 -13.85 1.25
C LYS A 135 -13.07 -13.57 0.09
N ASN A 136 -14.25 -13.04 0.40
CA ASN A 136 -15.30 -12.79 -0.60
C ASN A 136 -15.08 -11.50 -1.40
N ALA A 137 -14.19 -10.61 -0.96
CA ALA A 137 -13.78 -9.45 -1.74
C ALA A 137 -13.03 -9.86 -3.01
N LYS A 138 -12.31 -11.00 -3.01
CA LYS A 138 -11.68 -11.58 -4.21
C LYS A 138 -12.66 -12.00 -5.30
N ILE A 139 -13.84 -12.49 -4.90
CA ILE A 139 -14.90 -12.88 -5.83
C ILE A 139 -15.44 -11.62 -6.54
N ASN A 140 -15.50 -10.49 -5.84
CA ASN A 140 -15.80 -9.19 -6.43
C ASN A 140 -14.63 -8.62 -7.26
N PHE A 141 -13.38 -9.02 -6.98
CA PHE A 141 -12.18 -8.63 -7.73
C PHE A 141 -12.08 -9.32 -9.11
N LEU A 142 -12.67 -10.52 -9.27
CA LEU A 142 -12.58 -11.33 -10.50
C LEU A 142 -13.95 -11.63 -11.15
N GLY A 143 -15.07 -11.28 -10.53
CA GLY A 143 -16.39 -11.82 -10.87
C GLY A 143 -17.38 -10.91 -11.59
N ILE A 144 -17.36 -9.57 -11.45
CA ILE A 144 -18.22 -8.60 -12.17
C ILE A 144 -17.64 -7.17 -11.99
N PRO A 145 -17.65 -6.30 -13.02
CA PRO A 145 -16.90 -5.05 -13.02
C PRO A 145 -17.61 -3.95 -12.21
N LEU A 146 -17.02 -3.56 -11.09
CA LEU A 146 -17.26 -2.22 -10.52
C LEU A 146 -16.08 -1.27 -10.67
N ILE A 147 -14.90 -1.77 -11.07
CA ILE A 147 -13.74 -0.98 -11.43
C ILE A 147 -12.99 -1.78 -12.52
N PRO A 148 -12.53 -1.18 -13.64
CA PRO A 148 -11.75 -1.90 -14.64
C PRO A 148 -10.58 -2.61 -13.97
N GLN A 149 -10.29 -3.87 -14.31
CA GLN A 149 -9.15 -4.64 -13.77
C GLN A 149 -7.81 -3.87 -13.86
N ASN A 150 -7.74 -2.93 -14.78
CA ASN A 150 -6.61 -2.05 -15.08
C ASN A 150 -6.44 -0.90 -14.07
N TRP A 151 -7.39 -0.69 -13.16
CA TRP A 151 -7.40 0.43 -12.21
C TRP A 151 -6.94 0.07 -10.80
N LEU A 152 -6.96 -1.21 -10.42
CA LEU A 152 -6.84 -1.54 -9.00
C LEU A 152 -5.43 -1.84 -8.53
N MET A 153 -4.57 -2.41 -9.35
CA MET A 153 -3.15 -2.56 -9.03
C MET A 153 -2.35 -2.48 -10.32
N SER A 154 -1.30 -1.65 -10.36
CA SER A 154 -0.37 -1.70 -11.49
C SER A 154 0.17 -3.14 -11.60
N PRO A 155 0.23 -3.75 -12.80
CA PRO A 155 0.88 -5.05 -13.00
C PRO A 155 2.28 -5.12 -12.36
N ASP A 156 2.94 -3.95 -12.25
CA ASP A 156 4.22 -3.79 -11.60
C ASP A 156 4.19 -4.12 -10.10
N TYR A 157 3.15 -3.72 -9.35
CA TYR A 157 3.07 -3.91 -7.90
C TYR A 157 2.93 -5.40 -7.54
N LEU A 158 2.07 -6.10 -8.29
CA LEU A 158 1.93 -7.57 -8.21
C LEU A 158 3.24 -8.29 -8.49
N SER A 159 4.02 -7.78 -9.44
CA SER A 159 5.30 -8.38 -9.79
C SER A 159 6.29 -8.26 -8.63
N TRP A 160 6.33 -7.12 -7.94
CA TRP A 160 7.23 -6.89 -6.81
C TRP A 160 6.82 -7.69 -5.58
N ALA A 161 5.52 -7.77 -5.29
CA ALA A 161 4.96 -8.67 -4.28
C ALA A 161 5.39 -10.12 -4.53
N LYS A 162 5.25 -10.61 -5.77
CA LYS A 162 5.69 -11.97 -6.15
C LYS A 162 7.19 -12.19 -5.98
N ILE A 163 8.03 -11.17 -6.25
CA ILE A 163 9.48 -11.26 -6.02
C ILE A 163 9.77 -11.45 -4.52
N LEU A 164 9.15 -10.62 -3.67
CA LEU A 164 9.28 -10.73 -2.22
C LEU A 164 8.79 -12.08 -1.71
N GLN A 165 7.59 -12.51 -2.13
CA GLN A 165 7.04 -13.83 -1.77
C GLN A 165 7.96 -14.97 -2.19
N LYS A 166 8.49 -14.94 -3.42
CA LYS A 166 9.37 -16.00 -3.92
C LYS A 166 10.70 -16.05 -3.16
N LYS A 167 11.26 -14.89 -2.81
CA LYS A 167 12.58 -14.79 -2.19
C LYS A 167 12.56 -15.10 -0.70
N PHE A 168 11.51 -14.66 0.00
CA PHE A 168 11.43 -14.74 1.47
C PHE A 168 10.34 -15.70 1.96
N ASN A 169 9.53 -16.27 1.06
CA ASN A 169 8.47 -17.23 1.37
C ASN A 169 7.50 -16.75 2.48
N GLY A 170 7.19 -15.45 2.49
CA GLY A 170 6.33 -14.84 3.52
C GLY A 170 7.00 -14.62 4.87
N ASN A 171 8.32 -14.82 5.01
CA ASN A 171 9.03 -14.50 6.25
C ASN A 171 9.05 -12.98 6.49
N ARG A 172 8.19 -12.51 7.39
CA ARG A 172 8.05 -11.09 7.75
C ARG A 172 9.33 -10.49 8.30
N LYS A 173 10.05 -11.23 9.12
CA LYS A 173 11.32 -10.76 9.70
C LYS A 173 12.32 -10.41 8.60
N ASP A 174 12.52 -11.29 7.62
CA ASP A 174 13.49 -11.08 6.54
C ASP A 174 13.07 -9.92 5.61
N ILE A 175 11.77 -9.77 5.34
CA ILE A 175 11.23 -8.63 4.57
C ILE A 175 11.43 -7.33 5.36
N ASN A 176 11.13 -7.33 6.66
CA ASN A 176 11.24 -6.14 7.50
C ASN A 176 12.70 -5.68 7.65
N GLU A 177 13.67 -6.60 7.64
CA GLU A 177 15.11 -6.26 7.63
C GLU A 177 15.51 -5.43 6.39
N LEU A 178 14.78 -5.55 5.26
CA LEU A 178 15.05 -4.78 4.05
C LEU A 178 14.80 -3.28 4.20
N TYR A 179 13.96 -2.86 5.16
CA TYR A 179 13.72 -1.44 5.48
C TYR A 179 14.92 -0.78 6.17
N THR A 180 16.00 -1.51 6.41
CA THR A 180 17.26 -0.96 6.91
C THR A 180 18.45 -1.38 6.06
N ALA A 181 18.21 -2.12 4.98
CA ALA A 181 19.26 -2.63 4.11
C ALA A 181 19.84 -1.53 3.21
N PRO A 182 21.14 -1.64 2.85
CA PRO A 182 21.72 -0.80 1.81
C PRO A 182 20.96 -0.90 0.48
N ILE A 183 20.91 0.18 -0.29
CA ILE A 183 20.18 0.24 -1.57
C ILE A 183 20.68 -0.81 -2.57
N GLU A 184 21.96 -1.18 -2.50
CA GLU A 184 22.59 -2.21 -3.33
C GLU A 184 21.95 -3.59 -3.12
N GLU A 185 21.53 -3.92 -1.90
CA GLU A 185 20.82 -5.16 -1.61
C GLU A 185 19.42 -5.15 -2.23
N LEU A 186 18.73 -4.01 -2.19
CA LEU A 186 17.44 -3.84 -2.87
C LEU A 186 17.59 -3.95 -4.39
N VAL A 187 18.66 -3.39 -4.97
CA VAL A 187 18.98 -3.55 -6.40
C VAL A 187 19.19 -5.03 -6.75
N LYS A 188 19.86 -5.83 -5.93
CA LYS A 188 20.02 -7.27 -6.19
C LYS A 188 18.70 -8.03 -6.16
N ILE A 189 17.76 -7.62 -5.31
CA ILE A 189 16.43 -8.23 -5.20
C ILE A 189 15.58 -7.89 -6.43
N PHE A 190 15.53 -6.61 -6.80
CA PHE A 190 14.57 -6.13 -7.79
C PHE A 190 15.15 -5.87 -9.19
N GLY A 191 16.46 -5.71 -9.33
CA GLY A 191 17.15 -5.34 -10.57
C GLY A 191 17.50 -6.52 -11.50
N GLY A 192 17.26 -7.76 -11.06
CA GLY A 192 17.54 -8.97 -11.86
C GLY A 192 16.39 -9.46 -12.75
N TYR A 193 15.24 -8.80 -12.73
CA TYR A 193 14.00 -9.26 -13.38
C TYR A 193 13.61 -8.47 -14.65
N GLU A 194 14.52 -7.63 -15.16
CA GLU A 194 14.41 -7.02 -16.49
C GLU A 194 15.06 -7.97 -17.51
N LYS A 195 14.37 -9.06 -17.86
CA LYS A 195 14.66 -9.88 -19.05
C LYS A 195 13.35 -10.33 -19.70
#